data_AF-A0A1G1Z7K5-F1
#
_entry.id   AF-A0A1G1Z7K5-F1
#
_cell.length_a   1.000
_cell.length_b   1.000
_cell.length_c   1.000
_cell.angle_alpha   90.00
_cell.angle_beta   90.00
_cell.angle_gamma   90.00
#
_symmetry.space_group_name_H-M   'P 1'
#
loop_
_entity.id
_entity.type
_entity.pdbx_description
1 polymer ?
#
loop_
_entity_poly.entity_id
_entity_poly.type
_entity_poly.pdbx_seq_one_letter_code
_entity_poly.pdbx_strand_id
1 'polypeptide(L)'
;MPYSHKTSEYRDIKNEFDEALLWIVNQQKVKIADTSRLNKYRGDIDLITKSFHKKEIRKLLEQGMESDMVSAIFEARQIIDIWEGLKDYPYDQNLSGRLTRLVKGPHKTTEEKLDSRFARDFGYELWLASRFALGKYTIKFEPESDVCVLTPERLLLQCKRPEGKTDASLHRNLKKAFRQLEDNYASKAERGFVAVSINKIVRPDERLLYAKNMEGLKATLIKHLKVFADLTLHWWSKASSDNRTLGVIFSVELPCYIKDIEQLTVARQILFATVDTQIERDSAYFYRITGDLKKSIEGI
;
A
#
# COMPACT_ATOMS: atom_id res chain seq x y z
N MET A 1 -10.62 17.23 17.34
CA MET A 1 -9.37 17.96 17.10
C MET A 1 -9.11 17.95 15.60
N PRO A 2 -8.85 19.09 14.95
CA PRO A 2 -8.52 19.07 13.53
C PRO A 2 -7.11 18.47 13.41
N TYR A 3 -7.03 17.26 12.86
CA TYR A 3 -5.75 16.67 12.47
C TYR A 3 -5.13 17.58 11.41
N SER A 4 -3.92 18.04 11.67
CA SER A 4 -3.14 18.79 10.68
C SER A 4 -2.82 17.84 9.54
N HIS A 5 -3.40 18.09 8.38
CA HIS A 5 -2.83 17.66 7.13
C HIS A 5 -1.32 17.96 7.17
N LYS A 6 -0.46 16.93 7.14
CA LYS A 6 0.82 17.12 6.47
C LYS A 6 0.50 17.12 4.98
N THR A 7 -0.11 18.19 4.49
CA THR A 7 0.15 18.64 3.13
C THR A 7 1.63 19.00 3.13
N SER A 8 2.50 17.99 3.08
CA SER A 8 3.90 18.28 2.77
C SER A 8 3.82 18.96 1.41
N GLU A 9 4.27 20.21 1.36
CA GLU A 9 4.22 20.98 0.12
C GLU A 9 4.92 20.16 -0.94
N TYR A 10 4.59 20.30 -2.23
CA TYR A 10 5.26 19.47 -3.25
C TYR A 10 6.79 19.53 -3.24
N ARG A 11 7.34 20.61 -2.67
CA ARG A 11 8.76 20.74 -2.37
C ARG A 11 9.26 19.67 -1.40
N ASP A 12 8.49 19.35 -0.38
CA ASP A 12 8.79 18.31 0.58
C ASP A 12 8.72 16.93 -0.08
N ILE A 13 7.74 16.67 -0.97
CA ILE A 13 7.62 15.37 -1.65
C ILE A 13 8.91 14.99 -2.37
N LYS A 14 9.53 15.93 -3.08
CA LYS A 14 10.80 15.67 -3.76
C LYS A 14 11.92 15.36 -2.77
N ASN A 15 12.04 16.16 -1.71
CA ASN A 15 13.09 16.00 -0.70
C ASN A 15 12.90 14.69 0.08
N GLU A 16 11.69 14.40 0.55
CA GLU A 16 11.29 13.15 1.19
C GLU A 16 11.57 11.95 0.29
N PHE A 17 11.27 12.06 -1.01
CA PHE A 17 11.58 11.00 -1.96
C PHE A 17 13.09 10.79 -2.11
N ASP A 18 13.86 11.87 -2.23
CA ASP A 18 15.33 11.79 -2.32
C ASP A 18 15.96 11.19 -1.05
N GLU A 19 15.46 11.55 0.13
CA GLU A 19 15.85 10.95 1.42
C GLU A 19 15.48 9.47 1.50
N ALA A 20 14.28 9.11 1.06
CA ALA A 20 13.83 7.72 1.00
C ALA A 20 14.73 6.89 0.06
N LEU A 21 15.08 7.41 -1.12
CA LEU A 21 15.99 6.74 -2.05
C LEU A 21 17.40 6.61 -1.48
N LEU A 22 17.90 7.61 -0.77
CA LEU A 22 19.20 7.54 -0.08
C LEU A 22 19.18 6.47 1.03
N TRP A 23 18.11 6.40 1.83
CA TRP A 23 17.92 5.35 2.81
C TRP A 23 17.92 3.96 2.17
N ILE A 24 17.22 3.78 1.05
CA ILE A 24 17.22 2.52 0.29
C ILE A 24 18.64 2.13 -0.14
N VAL A 25 19.41 3.07 -0.69
CA VAL A 25 20.81 2.84 -1.11
C VAL A 25 21.67 2.41 0.08
N ASN A 26 21.52 3.07 1.22
CA ASN A 26 22.26 2.76 2.45
C ASN A 26 21.91 1.36 2.98
N GLN A 27 20.64 0.98 2.94
CA GLN A 27 20.16 -0.34 3.37
C GLN A 27 20.56 -1.46 2.41
N GLN A 28 20.65 -1.19 1.11
CA GLN A 28 21.07 -2.18 0.12
C GLN A 28 22.58 -2.32 0.01
N LYS A 29 23.33 -1.27 0.41
CA LYS A 29 24.74 -1.10 0.08
C LYS A 29 25.00 -1.16 -1.44
N VAL A 30 24.00 -0.81 -2.24
CA VAL A 30 24.02 -0.85 -3.72
C VAL A 30 23.40 0.43 -4.27
N LYS A 31 23.97 0.96 -5.35
CA LYS A 31 23.45 2.15 -6.02
C LYS A 31 22.18 1.84 -6.80
N ILE A 32 21.23 2.77 -6.77
CA ILE A 32 20.09 2.76 -7.70
C ILE A 32 20.63 3.06 -9.10
N ALA A 33 20.34 2.18 -10.06
CA ALA A 33 20.80 2.35 -11.44
C ALA A 33 20.24 3.64 -12.06
N ASP A 34 21.06 4.35 -12.84
CA ASP A 34 20.67 5.58 -13.54
C ASP A 34 19.44 5.37 -14.43
N THR A 35 19.33 4.19 -15.04
CA THR A 35 18.22 3.76 -15.88
C THR A 35 16.98 3.28 -15.12
N SER A 36 17.01 3.30 -13.78
CA SER A 36 15.85 2.88 -12.98
C SER A 36 14.66 3.83 -13.17
N ARG A 37 13.45 3.27 -13.05
CA ARG A 37 12.22 4.10 -13.08
C ARG A 37 12.20 5.18 -12.00
N LEU A 38 12.89 4.93 -10.87
CA LEU A 38 12.93 5.86 -9.73
C LEU A 38 13.68 7.15 -10.07
N ASN A 39 14.71 7.08 -10.92
CA ASN A 39 15.37 8.29 -11.42
C ASN A 39 14.49 9.06 -12.40
N LYS A 40 13.69 8.39 -13.23
CA LYS A 40 12.68 9.07 -14.06
C LYS A 40 11.64 9.77 -13.17
N TYR A 41 11.15 9.09 -12.13
CA TYR A 41 10.20 9.68 -11.18
C TYR A 41 10.73 10.94 -10.50
N ARG A 42 12.03 11.04 -10.19
CA ARG A 42 12.61 12.29 -9.65
C ARG A 42 12.34 13.49 -10.57
N GLY A 43 12.51 13.32 -11.88
CA GLY A 43 12.23 14.35 -12.87
C GLY A 43 10.74 14.67 -12.98
N ASP A 44 9.89 13.65 -12.98
CA ASP A 44 8.44 13.82 -13.03
C ASP A 44 7.91 14.56 -11.78
N ILE A 45 8.41 14.20 -10.59
CA ILE A 45 8.07 14.87 -9.33
C ILE A 45 8.53 16.32 -9.34
N ASP A 46 9.75 16.62 -9.79
CA ASP A 46 10.24 17.99 -9.90
C ASP A 46 9.36 18.85 -10.83
N LEU A 47 8.90 18.28 -11.94
CA LEU A 47 7.96 18.94 -12.84
C LEU A 47 6.60 19.18 -12.17
N ILE A 48 6.04 18.17 -11.51
CA ILE A 48 4.78 18.29 -10.75
C ILE A 48 4.92 19.40 -9.70
N THR A 49 6.01 19.40 -8.93
CA THR A 49 6.29 20.40 -7.89
C THR A 49 6.33 21.81 -8.46
N LYS A 50 7.10 22.02 -9.53
CA LYS A 50 7.20 23.33 -10.19
C LYS A 50 5.85 23.82 -10.67
N SER A 51 5.04 22.94 -11.27
CA SER A 51 3.72 23.32 -11.76
C SER A 51 2.69 23.54 -10.67
N PHE A 52 2.80 22.86 -9.53
CA PHE A 52 1.97 23.17 -8.36
C PHE A 52 2.22 24.60 -7.87
N HIS A 53 3.49 24.99 -7.67
CA HIS A 53 3.83 26.34 -7.23
C HIS A 53 3.42 27.43 -8.24
N LYS A 54 3.37 27.10 -9.53
CA LYS A 54 2.89 28.00 -10.59
C LYS A 54 1.37 27.99 -10.80
N LYS A 55 0.62 27.12 -10.10
CA LYS A 55 -0.81 26.87 -10.34
C LYS A 55 -1.09 26.41 -11.78
N GLU A 56 -0.21 25.57 -12.31
CA GLU A 56 -0.25 25.04 -13.68
C GLU A 56 -0.47 23.51 -13.72
N ILE A 57 -0.81 22.85 -12.59
CA ILE A 57 -1.09 21.40 -12.58
C ILE A 57 -2.16 21.03 -13.60
N ARG A 58 -3.27 21.78 -13.63
CA ARG A 58 -4.36 21.53 -14.58
C ARG A 58 -3.88 21.59 -16.04
N LYS A 59 -3.04 22.57 -16.36
CA LYS A 59 -2.45 22.73 -17.69
C LYS A 59 -1.56 21.55 -18.08
N LEU A 60 -0.79 20.99 -17.13
CA LEU A 60 -0.02 19.76 -17.37
C LEU A 60 -0.92 18.56 -17.68
N LEU A 61 -2.02 18.41 -16.93
CA LEU A 61 -2.97 17.32 -17.15
C LEU A 61 -3.64 17.43 -18.53
N GLU A 62 -4.04 18.64 -18.92
CA GLU A 62 -4.63 18.94 -20.23
C GLU A 62 -3.64 18.69 -21.41
N GLN A 63 -2.33 18.74 -21.15
CA GLN A 63 -1.28 18.41 -22.12
C GLN A 63 -1.03 16.88 -22.27
N GLY A 64 -1.79 16.03 -21.58
CA GLY A 64 -1.68 14.58 -21.70
C GLY A 64 -0.52 13.96 -20.92
N MET A 65 0.13 14.71 -20.01
CA MET A 65 1.22 14.20 -19.16
C MET A 65 0.72 13.32 -17.99
N GLU A 66 -0.58 13.03 -17.96
CA GLU A 66 -1.25 12.31 -16.87
C GLU A 66 -0.59 10.95 -16.55
N SER A 67 -0.37 10.10 -17.56
CA SER A 67 0.08 8.72 -17.34
C SER A 67 1.45 8.60 -16.66
N ASP A 68 2.42 9.44 -17.03
CA ASP A 68 3.78 9.40 -16.44
C ASP A 68 3.77 9.99 -15.02
N MET A 69 3.04 11.10 -14.83
CA MET A 69 2.89 11.75 -13.53
C MET A 69 2.15 10.89 -12.50
N VAL A 70 1.13 10.16 -12.93
CA VAL A 70 0.35 9.23 -12.10
C VAL A 70 1.26 8.17 -11.47
N SER A 71 2.07 7.51 -12.29
CA SER A 71 2.97 6.45 -11.81
C SER A 71 4.04 7.02 -10.87
N ALA A 72 4.61 8.18 -11.22
CA ALA A 72 5.62 8.85 -10.40
C ALA A 72 5.08 9.25 -9.03
N ILE A 73 3.94 9.97 -8.97
CA ILE A 73 3.40 10.43 -7.69
C ILE A 73 2.94 9.25 -6.83
N PHE A 74 2.32 8.23 -7.43
CA PHE A 74 1.86 7.03 -6.74
C PHE A 74 3.02 6.28 -6.06
N GLU A 75 4.05 5.91 -6.82
CA GLU A 75 5.17 5.13 -6.28
C GLU A 75 6.08 5.95 -5.38
N ALA A 76 6.31 7.23 -5.69
CA ALA A 76 7.09 8.09 -4.82
C ALA A 76 6.45 8.22 -3.45
N ARG A 77 5.13 8.41 -3.40
CA ARG A 77 4.42 8.49 -2.12
C ARG A 77 4.42 7.16 -1.39
N GLN A 78 4.38 6.03 -2.08
CA GLN A 78 4.50 4.73 -1.43
C GLN A 78 5.92 4.53 -0.86
N ILE A 79 6.97 4.94 -1.57
CA ILE A 79 8.37 4.84 -1.11
C ILE A 79 8.63 5.76 0.09
N ILE A 80 8.08 6.98 0.07
CA ILE A 80 8.14 7.90 1.21
C ILE A 80 7.47 7.27 2.44
N ASP A 81 6.25 6.75 2.28
CA ASP A 81 5.53 6.06 3.37
C ASP A 81 6.36 4.89 3.96
N ILE A 82 7.01 4.10 3.11
CA ILE A 82 7.88 2.98 3.53
C ILE A 82 9.04 3.52 4.36
N TRP A 83 9.73 4.55 3.85
CA TRP A 83 10.84 5.18 4.54
C TRP A 83 10.41 5.77 5.88
N GLU A 84 9.31 6.53 5.94
CA GLU A 84 8.84 7.13 7.19
C GLU A 84 8.60 6.11 8.30
N GLY A 85 8.05 4.94 7.96
CA GLY A 85 7.77 3.89 8.94
C GLY A 85 8.95 2.97 9.26
N LEU A 86 9.91 2.81 8.34
CA LEU A 86 10.99 1.82 8.47
C LEU A 86 12.40 2.41 8.55
N LYS A 87 12.57 3.74 8.45
CA LYS A 87 13.91 4.37 8.42
C LYS A 87 14.79 4.05 9.62
N ASP A 88 14.17 3.87 10.79
CA ASP A 88 14.86 3.61 12.06
C ASP A 88 15.07 2.11 12.32
N TYR A 89 14.65 1.23 11.40
CA TYR A 89 14.90 -0.21 11.55
C TYR A 89 16.38 -0.53 11.31
N PRO A 90 16.96 -1.45 12.11
CA PRO A 90 18.31 -1.91 11.87
C PRO A 90 18.39 -2.64 10.53
N TYR A 91 19.62 -2.76 10.01
CA TYR A 91 19.86 -3.55 8.81
C TYR A 91 19.38 -4.99 9.02
N ASP A 92 18.57 -5.46 8.08
CA ASP A 92 18.05 -6.81 8.01
C ASP A 92 18.19 -7.32 6.57
N GLN A 93 18.71 -8.53 6.38
CA GLN A 93 19.00 -9.07 5.05
C GLN A 93 17.72 -9.29 4.22
N ASN A 94 16.61 -9.66 4.87
CA ASN A 94 15.34 -9.87 4.19
C ASN A 94 14.71 -8.53 3.81
N LEU A 95 14.76 -7.52 4.68
CA LEU A 95 14.38 -6.14 4.34
C LEU A 95 15.20 -5.63 3.15
N SER A 96 16.53 -5.76 3.22
CA SER A 96 17.43 -5.35 2.14
C SER A 96 17.12 -6.05 0.82
N GLY A 97 16.82 -7.36 0.86
CA GLY A 97 16.37 -8.13 -0.30
C GLY A 97 15.05 -7.63 -0.89
N ARG A 98 14.07 -7.26 -0.05
CA ARG A 98 12.78 -6.69 -0.49
C ARG A 98 12.95 -5.30 -1.10
N LEU A 99 13.75 -4.44 -0.47
CA LEU A 99 14.11 -3.12 -1.02
C LEU A 99 14.81 -3.25 -2.38
N THR A 100 15.72 -4.23 -2.52
CA THR A 100 16.41 -4.50 -3.79
C THR A 100 15.44 -4.88 -4.90
N ARG A 101 14.32 -5.54 -4.57
CA ARG A 101 13.28 -5.88 -5.55
C ARG A 101 12.33 -4.71 -5.82
N LEU A 102 12.02 -3.91 -4.80
CA LEU A 102 11.19 -2.71 -4.90
C LEU A 102 11.68 -1.74 -5.99
N VAL A 103 13.00 -1.52 -6.07
CA VAL A 103 13.60 -0.56 -7.01
C VAL A 103 13.67 -1.04 -8.48
N LYS A 104 13.29 -2.30 -8.75
CA LYS A 104 13.29 -2.89 -10.10
C LYS A 104 11.94 -2.73 -10.77
N GLY A 105 11.84 -3.10 -12.05
CA GLY A 105 10.59 -3.19 -12.81
C GLY A 105 10.31 -1.96 -13.70
N PRO A 106 9.25 -2.03 -14.51
CA PRO A 106 8.96 -1.03 -15.54
C PRO A 106 8.42 0.27 -14.95
N HIS A 107 8.51 1.34 -15.73
CA HIS A 107 8.06 2.68 -15.34
C HIS A 107 6.55 2.74 -15.12
N LYS A 108 5.75 2.03 -15.91
CA LYS A 108 4.30 1.96 -15.74
C LYS A 108 3.85 0.63 -15.13
N THR A 109 2.68 0.67 -14.53
CA THR A 109 2.01 -0.44 -13.87
C THR A 109 1.40 -1.43 -14.90
N THR A 110 0.99 -0.91 -16.04
CA THR A 110 0.43 -1.55 -17.24
C THR A 110 1.49 -2.29 -18.05
N GLU A 111 2.76 -1.95 -17.84
CA GLU A 111 3.93 -2.61 -18.44
C GLU A 111 4.41 -3.80 -17.59
N GLU A 112 3.82 -4.05 -16.41
CA GLU A 112 4.19 -5.19 -15.56
C GLU A 112 3.97 -6.54 -16.26
N LYS A 113 5.01 -7.35 -16.22
CA LYS A 113 4.99 -8.76 -16.61
C LYS A 113 5.20 -9.63 -15.37
N LEU A 114 5.04 -10.94 -15.53
CA LEU A 114 5.15 -11.91 -14.43
C LEU A 114 6.50 -11.84 -13.68
N ASP A 115 7.57 -11.47 -14.36
CA ASP A 115 8.93 -11.35 -13.82
C ASP A 115 9.23 -9.97 -13.20
N SER A 116 8.36 -8.98 -13.40
CA SER A 116 8.58 -7.60 -12.99
C SER A 116 7.53 -7.06 -12.01
N ARG A 117 6.41 -7.78 -11.83
CA ARG A 117 5.37 -7.49 -10.83
C ARG A 117 5.88 -7.45 -9.39
N PHE A 118 6.97 -8.17 -9.12
CA PHE A 118 7.52 -8.34 -7.77
C PHE A 118 7.83 -6.99 -7.11
N ALA A 119 8.29 -6.01 -7.87
CA ALA A 119 8.66 -4.71 -7.33
C ALA A 119 7.52 -4.05 -6.56
N ARG A 120 6.33 -4.02 -7.15
CA ARG A 120 5.15 -3.41 -6.53
C ARG A 120 4.41 -4.37 -5.60
N ASP A 121 4.61 -5.69 -5.74
CA ASP A 121 4.18 -6.68 -4.74
C ASP A 121 4.94 -6.42 -3.42
N PHE A 122 6.28 -6.38 -3.46
CA PHE A 122 7.11 -5.99 -2.32
C PHE A 122 6.84 -4.55 -1.85
N GLY A 123 6.52 -3.62 -2.75
CA GLY A 123 6.10 -2.26 -2.37
C GLY A 123 4.86 -2.25 -1.48
N TYR A 124 3.85 -3.07 -1.79
CA TYR A 124 2.67 -3.17 -0.94
C TYR A 124 2.96 -3.85 0.40
N GLU A 125 3.78 -4.90 0.42
CA GLU A 125 4.20 -5.58 1.64
C GLU A 125 4.95 -4.64 2.59
N LEU A 126 5.95 -3.93 2.05
CA LEU A 126 6.76 -2.96 2.80
C LEU A 126 5.92 -1.76 3.25
N TRP A 127 4.99 -1.30 2.41
CA TRP A 127 4.06 -0.25 2.79
C TRP A 127 3.22 -0.68 3.98
N LEU A 128 2.62 -1.86 3.95
CA LEU A 128 1.81 -2.35 5.07
C LEU A 128 2.65 -2.53 6.34
N ALA A 129 3.86 -3.10 6.22
CA ALA A 129 4.81 -3.19 7.33
C ALA A 129 5.13 -1.82 7.95
N SER A 130 5.35 -0.78 7.12
CA SER A 130 5.61 0.58 7.58
C SER A 130 4.46 1.14 8.43
N ARG A 131 3.21 0.82 8.08
CA ARG A 131 2.03 1.29 8.80
C ARG A 131 1.93 0.64 10.19
N PHE A 132 2.27 -0.64 10.31
CA PHE A 132 2.38 -1.29 11.62
C PHE A 132 3.54 -0.72 12.45
N ALA A 133 4.69 -0.45 11.82
CA ALA A 133 5.83 0.17 12.50
C ALA A 133 5.49 1.57 13.05
N LEU A 134 4.77 2.40 12.28
CA LEU A 134 4.24 3.69 12.75
C LEU A 134 3.25 3.53 13.91
N GLY A 135 2.46 2.45 13.90
CA GLY A 135 1.63 2.00 15.02
C GLY A 135 2.41 1.46 16.23
N LYS A 136 3.74 1.61 16.24
CA LYS A 136 4.66 1.17 17.31
C LYS A 136 4.79 -0.34 17.48
N TYR A 137 4.43 -1.11 16.47
CA TYR A 137 4.70 -2.54 16.45
C TYR A 137 6.10 -2.83 15.90
N THR A 138 6.72 -3.90 16.40
CA THR A 138 7.99 -4.40 15.83
C THR A 138 7.70 -5.34 14.66
N ILE A 139 8.34 -5.09 13.52
CA ILE A 139 8.23 -5.92 12.31
C ILE A 139 9.41 -6.88 12.23
N LYS A 140 9.14 -8.12 11.82
CA LYS A 140 10.15 -9.05 11.32
C LYS A 140 9.89 -9.35 9.85
N PHE A 141 10.96 -9.33 9.06
CA PHE A 141 10.93 -9.76 7.68
C PHE A 141 11.39 -11.22 7.65
N GLU A 142 10.45 -12.15 7.78
CA GLU A 142 10.72 -13.59 7.76
C GLU A 142 10.31 -14.20 6.41
N PRO A 143 10.86 -15.35 5.99
CA PRO A 143 10.45 -16.03 4.77
C PRO A 143 9.04 -16.61 4.82
N GLU A 144 8.55 -16.88 6.04
CA GLU A 144 7.27 -17.53 6.32
C GLU A 144 6.06 -16.62 6.14
N SER A 145 6.23 -15.31 5.95
CA SER A 145 5.09 -14.43 5.68
C SER A 145 5.53 -13.18 4.94
N ASP A 146 4.56 -12.52 4.31
CA ASP A 146 4.85 -11.26 3.66
C ASP A 146 5.11 -10.17 4.71
N VAL A 147 4.40 -10.16 5.83
CA VAL A 147 4.73 -9.30 6.99
C VAL A 147 4.51 -10.08 8.29
N CYS A 148 5.48 -10.07 9.19
CA CYS A 148 5.36 -10.62 10.54
C CYS A 148 5.43 -9.47 11.55
N VAL A 149 4.39 -9.33 12.37
CA VAL A 149 4.28 -8.31 13.41
C VAL A 149 4.44 -8.98 14.77
N LEU A 150 5.45 -8.57 15.53
CA LEU A 150 5.71 -9.12 16.85
C LEU A 150 4.67 -8.61 17.84
N THR A 151 3.83 -9.54 18.25
CA THR A 151 2.82 -9.44 19.30
C THR A 151 2.95 -10.70 20.16
N PRO A 152 2.33 -10.79 21.35
CA PRO A 152 2.32 -12.02 22.13
C PRO A 152 1.84 -13.23 21.32
N GLU A 153 0.90 -13.00 20.40
CA GLU A 153 0.37 -14.00 19.50
C GLU A 153 1.25 -14.23 18.27
N ARG A 154 2.10 -13.28 17.86
CA ARG A 154 2.75 -13.20 16.54
C ARG A 154 1.71 -13.14 15.43
N LEU A 155 1.63 -11.96 14.80
CA LEU A 155 0.62 -11.65 13.79
C LEU A 155 1.25 -11.75 12.39
N LEU A 156 0.80 -12.72 11.60
CA LEU A 156 1.26 -12.97 10.24
C LEU A 156 0.33 -12.30 9.23
N LEU A 157 0.88 -11.69 8.20
CA LEU A 157 0.10 -11.12 7.09
C LEU A 157 0.53 -11.71 5.77
N GLN A 158 -0.45 -12.15 4.99
CA GLN A 158 -0.26 -12.56 3.60
C GLN A 158 -0.84 -11.49 2.67
N CYS A 159 0.03 -10.79 1.98
CA CYS A 159 -0.29 -9.73 1.03
C CYS A 159 -0.63 -10.27 -0.36
N LYS A 160 -1.60 -9.64 -1.03
CA LYS A 160 -1.96 -9.92 -2.42
C LYS A 160 -2.31 -8.64 -3.18
N ARG A 161 -1.85 -8.57 -4.42
CA ARG A 161 -2.25 -7.60 -5.46
C ARG A 161 -2.92 -8.36 -6.61
N PRO A 162 -4.18 -8.78 -6.46
CA PRO A 162 -4.87 -9.57 -7.48
C PRO A 162 -5.01 -8.83 -8.82
N GLU A 163 -4.82 -9.56 -9.92
CA GLU A 163 -4.89 -9.07 -11.31
C GLU A 163 -6.04 -9.70 -12.11
N GLY A 164 -7.03 -10.27 -11.41
CA GLY A 164 -8.14 -10.97 -12.05
C GLY A 164 -9.21 -10.02 -12.58
N LYS A 165 -9.56 -10.14 -13.86
CA LYS A 165 -10.77 -9.54 -14.46
C LYS A 165 -12.02 -10.40 -14.24
N THR A 166 -11.87 -11.58 -13.63
CA THR A 166 -12.95 -12.55 -13.41
C THR A 166 -13.02 -12.97 -11.96
N ASP A 167 -14.25 -13.22 -11.50
CA ASP A 167 -14.56 -13.71 -10.16
C ASP A 167 -13.78 -14.98 -9.79
N ALA A 168 -13.67 -15.93 -10.73
CA ALA A 168 -12.94 -17.17 -10.50
C ALA A 168 -11.44 -16.95 -10.21
N SER A 169 -10.81 -15.98 -10.87
CA SER A 169 -9.39 -15.66 -10.64
C SER A 169 -9.19 -14.97 -9.29
N LEU A 170 -10.07 -14.02 -8.94
CA LEU A 170 -10.06 -13.33 -7.66
C LEU A 170 -10.28 -14.30 -6.50
N HIS A 171 -11.30 -15.16 -6.59
CA HIS A 171 -11.58 -16.20 -5.60
C HIS A 171 -10.39 -17.14 -5.41
N ARG A 172 -9.80 -17.65 -6.50
CA ARG A 172 -8.63 -18.54 -6.42
C ARG A 172 -7.44 -17.87 -5.73
N ASN A 173 -7.17 -16.60 -6.03
CA ASN A 173 -6.06 -15.86 -5.43
C ASN A 173 -6.27 -15.64 -3.93
N LEU A 174 -7.49 -15.28 -3.51
CA LEU A 174 -7.80 -15.14 -2.09
C LEU A 174 -7.70 -16.47 -1.37
N LYS A 175 -8.32 -17.53 -1.89
CA LYS A 175 -8.26 -18.88 -1.29
C LYS A 175 -6.82 -19.38 -1.13
N LYS A 176 -5.96 -19.10 -2.12
CA LYS A 176 -4.53 -19.40 -2.02
C LYS A 176 -3.86 -18.61 -0.88
N ALA A 177 -4.19 -17.34 -0.71
CA ALA A 177 -3.64 -16.51 0.37
C ALA A 177 -4.03 -17.03 1.76
N PHE A 178 -5.28 -17.44 1.95
CA PHE A 178 -5.72 -18.07 3.20
C PHE A 178 -4.94 -19.35 3.48
N ARG A 179 -4.81 -20.25 2.50
CA ARG A 179 -4.03 -21.49 2.66
C ARG A 179 -2.57 -21.22 3.00
N GLN A 180 -1.93 -20.29 2.28
CA GLN A 180 -0.54 -19.92 2.58
C GLN A 180 -0.40 -19.44 4.02
N LEU A 181 -1.30 -18.58 4.48
CA LEU A 181 -1.30 -18.09 5.84
C LEU A 181 -1.51 -19.23 6.86
N GLU A 182 -2.45 -20.15 6.59
CA GLU A 182 -2.72 -21.33 7.41
C GLU A 182 -1.51 -22.27 7.52
N ASP A 183 -0.85 -22.53 6.40
CA ASP A 183 0.36 -23.38 6.30
C ASP A 183 1.55 -22.79 7.05
N ASN A 184 1.61 -21.45 7.18
CA ASN A 184 2.71 -20.73 7.80
C ASN A 184 2.57 -20.58 9.32
N TYR A 185 1.41 -20.91 9.90
CA TYR A 185 1.25 -20.88 11.36
C TYR A 185 1.98 -22.05 12.02
N ALA A 186 3.06 -21.75 12.73
CA ALA A 186 3.83 -22.66 13.57
C ALA A 186 3.15 -23.00 14.92
N SER A 187 2.20 -22.18 15.40
CA SER A 187 1.53 -22.44 16.69
C SER A 187 0.03 -22.12 16.70
N LYS A 188 -0.67 -22.58 17.76
CA LYS A 188 -2.08 -22.25 18.01
C LYS A 188 -2.30 -20.81 18.49
N ALA A 189 -1.25 -20.17 19.00
CA ALA A 189 -1.31 -18.79 19.47
C ALA A 189 -1.26 -17.78 18.32
N GLU A 190 -0.64 -18.16 17.20
CA GLU A 190 -0.52 -17.30 16.02
C GLU A 190 -1.85 -16.88 15.46
N ARG A 191 -1.84 -15.66 14.92
CA ARG A 191 -2.98 -15.00 14.31
C ARG A 191 -2.56 -14.37 13.00
N GLY A 192 -3.52 -14.07 12.13
CA GLY A 192 -3.17 -13.41 10.89
C GLY A 192 -4.28 -12.75 10.12
N PHE A 193 -3.87 -11.98 9.12
CA PHE A 193 -4.74 -11.34 8.15
C PHE A 193 -4.29 -11.65 6.74
N VAL A 194 -5.26 -11.81 5.83
CA VAL A 194 -4.97 -11.66 4.40
C VAL A 194 -5.08 -10.18 4.06
N ALA A 195 -4.03 -9.57 3.51
CA ALA A 195 -4.03 -8.17 3.10
C ALA A 195 -4.13 -8.05 1.58
N VAL A 196 -5.11 -7.30 1.09
CA VAL A 196 -5.45 -7.24 -0.34
C VAL A 196 -5.49 -5.80 -0.82
N SER A 197 -4.56 -5.47 -1.73
CA SER A 197 -4.61 -4.22 -2.46
C SER A 197 -5.53 -4.35 -3.66
N ILE A 198 -6.58 -3.51 -3.71
CA ILE A 198 -7.57 -3.54 -4.80
C ILE A 198 -7.22 -2.57 -5.94
N ASN A 199 -6.05 -1.92 -5.90
CA ASN A 199 -5.67 -0.84 -6.82
C ASN A 199 -5.83 -1.23 -8.29
N LYS A 200 -5.36 -2.42 -8.67
CA LYS A 200 -5.46 -2.91 -10.06
C LYS A 200 -6.88 -3.25 -10.51
N ILE A 201 -7.77 -3.49 -9.55
CA ILE A 201 -9.18 -3.81 -9.81
C ILE A 201 -9.97 -2.51 -10.03
N VAL A 202 -9.73 -1.50 -9.19
CA VAL A 202 -10.45 -0.23 -9.26
C VAL A 202 -9.87 0.75 -10.28
N ARG A 203 -8.59 0.61 -10.63
CA ARG A 203 -7.85 1.46 -11.59
C ARG A 203 -7.06 0.61 -12.60
N PRO A 204 -7.72 -0.12 -13.51
CA PRO A 204 -7.04 -0.97 -14.50
C PRO A 204 -6.33 -0.17 -15.61
N ASP A 205 -6.69 1.11 -15.81
CA ASP A 205 -6.23 1.98 -16.90
C ASP A 205 -5.25 3.08 -16.44
N GLU A 206 -4.85 3.07 -15.17
CA GLU A 206 -3.95 4.07 -14.56
C GLU A 206 -4.42 5.53 -14.68
N ARG A 207 -5.73 5.79 -14.71
CA ARG A 207 -6.22 7.18 -14.74
C ARG A 207 -6.27 7.83 -13.37
N LEU A 208 -6.17 9.15 -13.35
CA LEU A 208 -6.39 9.94 -12.14
C LEU A 208 -7.84 9.84 -11.67
N LEU A 209 -8.00 9.70 -10.35
CA LEU A 209 -9.29 9.95 -9.73
C LEU A 209 -9.49 11.46 -9.57
N TYR A 210 -10.50 12.01 -10.23
CA TYR A 210 -10.85 13.42 -10.08
C TYR A 210 -11.88 13.59 -8.96
N ALA A 211 -11.51 14.31 -7.90
CA ALA A 211 -12.41 14.61 -6.79
C ALA A 211 -12.60 16.13 -6.66
N LYS A 212 -13.80 16.55 -6.21
CA LYS A 212 -14.05 17.97 -5.91
C LYS A 212 -13.20 18.41 -4.70
N ASN A 213 -13.36 17.68 -3.60
CA ASN A 213 -12.70 17.91 -2.32
C ASN A 213 -12.33 16.59 -1.61
N MET A 214 -11.69 16.71 -0.45
CA MET A 214 -11.24 15.58 0.37
C MET A 214 -12.38 14.68 0.85
N GLU A 215 -13.54 15.25 1.18
CA GLU A 215 -14.68 14.50 1.67
C GLU A 215 -15.23 13.58 0.57
N GLY A 216 -15.45 14.12 -0.64
CA GLY A 216 -15.89 13.35 -1.80
C GLY A 216 -14.88 12.27 -2.22
N LEU A 217 -13.59 12.57 -2.10
CA LEU A 217 -12.51 11.60 -2.32
C LEU A 217 -12.58 10.44 -1.33
N LYS A 218 -12.66 10.73 -0.02
CA LYS A 218 -12.81 9.73 1.04
C LYS A 218 -14.04 8.85 0.84
N ALA A 219 -15.20 9.47 0.53
CA ALA A 219 -16.43 8.75 0.25
C ALA A 219 -16.29 7.78 -0.93
N THR A 220 -15.58 8.20 -1.98
CA THR A 220 -15.31 7.37 -3.17
C THR A 220 -14.43 6.17 -2.83
N LEU A 221 -13.34 6.36 -2.09
CA LEU A 221 -12.46 5.26 -1.68
C LEU A 221 -13.17 4.25 -0.78
N ILE A 222 -13.96 4.72 0.18
CA ILE A 222 -14.77 3.86 1.06
C ILE A 222 -15.77 3.05 0.23
N LYS A 223 -16.43 3.66 -0.76
CA LYS A 223 -17.36 2.97 -1.65
C LYS A 223 -16.68 1.84 -2.41
N HIS A 224 -15.50 2.08 -2.99
CA HIS A 224 -14.74 1.04 -3.69
C HIS A 224 -14.40 -0.16 -2.79
N LEU A 225 -13.93 0.11 -1.57
CA LEU A 225 -13.59 -0.94 -0.61
C LEU A 225 -14.82 -1.74 -0.18
N LYS A 226 -15.94 -1.08 0.13
CA LYS A 226 -17.18 -1.75 0.54
C LYS A 226 -17.73 -2.64 -0.58
N VAL A 227 -17.85 -2.10 -1.79
CA VAL A 227 -18.31 -2.88 -2.95
C VAL A 227 -17.44 -4.12 -3.17
N PHE A 228 -16.12 -3.98 -3.05
CA PHE A 228 -15.22 -5.12 -3.20
C PHE A 228 -15.34 -6.13 -2.04
N ALA A 229 -15.43 -5.64 -0.80
CA ALA A 229 -15.60 -6.50 0.37
C ALA A 229 -16.91 -7.30 0.28
N ASP A 230 -18.02 -6.65 -0.04
CA ASP A 230 -19.34 -7.28 -0.16
C ASP A 230 -19.35 -8.34 -1.29
N LEU A 231 -18.77 -8.01 -2.45
CA LEU A 231 -18.64 -8.95 -3.57
C LEU A 231 -17.84 -10.19 -3.19
N THR A 232 -16.77 -10.02 -2.42
CA THR A 232 -15.83 -11.09 -2.10
C THR A 232 -16.12 -11.84 -0.80
N LEU A 233 -17.01 -11.33 0.06
CA LEU A 233 -17.30 -11.84 1.40
C LEU A 233 -17.54 -13.35 1.41
N HIS A 234 -18.41 -13.82 0.51
CA HIS A 234 -18.80 -15.22 0.41
C HIS A 234 -17.68 -16.17 -0.02
N TRP A 235 -16.59 -15.66 -0.62
CA TRP A 235 -15.43 -16.46 -1.02
C TRP A 235 -14.57 -16.84 0.18
N TRP A 236 -14.34 -15.90 1.09
CA TRP A 236 -13.38 -16.09 2.17
C TRP A 236 -14.00 -16.40 3.52
N SER A 237 -15.28 -16.05 3.76
CA SER A 237 -16.02 -16.53 4.93
C SER A 237 -16.08 -18.06 5.01
N LYS A 238 -16.01 -18.74 3.86
CA LYS A 238 -15.92 -20.20 3.75
C LYS A 238 -14.49 -20.73 3.59
N ALA A 239 -13.55 -19.90 3.13
CA ALA A 239 -12.18 -20.33 2.87
C ALA A 239 -11.32 -20.36 4.15
N SER A 240 -11.63 -19.51 5.14
CA SER A 240 -10.95 -19.51 6.43
C SER A 240 -11.58 -20.57 7.34
N SER A 241 -11.18 -21.83 7.18
CA SER A 241 -11.53 -22.88 8.16
C SER A 241 -10.76 -22.71 9.46
N ASP A 242 -9.65 -21.99 9.43
CA ASP A 242 -8.80 -21.74 10.58
C ASP A 242 -9.26 -20.51 11.38
N ASN A 243 -9.43 -20.69 12.70
CA ASN A 243 -9.82 -19.62 13.62
C ASN A 243 -8.70 -18.65 13.97
N ARG A 244 -7.47 -18.92 13.53
CA ARG A 244 -6.32 -18.04 13.68
C ARG A 244 -6.34 -16.87 12.68
N THR A 245 -6.98 -17.05 11.53
CA THR A 245 -7.09 -16.01 10.52
C THR A 245 -8.28 -15.09 10.81
N LEU A 246 -7.98 -13.90 11.31
CA LEU A 246 -8.92 -12.93 11.86
C LEU A 246 -9.79 -12.24 10.79
N GLY A 247 -9.32 -12.23 9.54
CA GLY A 247 -10.05 -11.66 8.41
C GLY A 247 -9.17 -11.14 7.30
N VAL A 248 -9.71 -10.14 6.58
CA VAL A 248 -9.10 -9.52 5.41
C VAL A 248 -8.92 -8.02 5.62
N ILE A 249 -7.73 -7.51 5.31
CA ILE A 249 -7.45 -6.07 5.22
C ILE A 249 -7.54 -5.69 3.75
N PHE A 250 -8.59 -4.99 3.35
CA PHE A 250 -8.67 -4.38 2.02
C PHE A 250 -8.03 -2.99 2.04
N SER A 251 -7.17 -2.70 1.08
CA SER A 251 -6.58 -1.37 0.90
C SER A 251 -6.80 -0.87 -0.52
N VAL A 252 -7.04 0.44 -0.64
CA VAL A 252 -7.07 1.14 -1.92
C VAL A 252 -6.18 2.38 -1.85
N GLU A 253 -5.39 2.60 -2.89
CA GLU A 253 -4.48 3.72 -3.05
C GLU A 253 -4.56 4.24 -4.49
N LEU A 254 -5.03 5.48 -4.65
CA LEU A 254 -5.29 6.11 -5.93
C LEU A 254 -4.63 7.50 -6.01
N PRO A 255 -3.70 7.72 -6.96
CA PRO A 255 -3.40 9.05 -7.50
C PRO A 255 -4.68 9.75 -7.91
N CYS A 256 -4.81 11.00 -7.46
CA CYS A 256 -6.02 11.77 -7.57
C CYS A 256 -5.72 13.25 -7.72
N TYR A 257 -6.62 13.96 -8.39
CA TYR A 257 -6.60 15.41 -8.50
C TYR A 257 -7.78 15.99 -7.71
N ILE A 258 -7.48 16.84 -6.73
CA ILE A 258 -8.47 17.52 -5.89
C ILE A 258 -8.68 18.92 -6.47
N LYS A 259 -9.86 19.16 -7.04
CA LYS A 259 -10.17 20.37 -7.79
C LYS A 259 -10.14 21.63 -6.94
N ASP A 260 -10.70 21.59 -5.74
CA ASP A 260 -10.86 22.79 -4.89
C ASP A 260 -9.51 23.39 -4.45
N ILE A 261 -8.44 22.60 -4.44
CA ILE A 261 -7.07 23.02 -4.05
C ILE A 261 -6.04 22.83 -5.17
N GLU A 262 -6.49 22.45 -6.37
CA GLU A 262 -5.67 22.17 -7.56
C GLU A 262 -4.45 21.28 -7.31
N GLN A 263 -4.63 20.20 -6.54
CA GLN A 263 -3.55 19.33 -6.06
C GLN A 263 -3.66 17.90 -6.61
N LEU A 264 -2.57 17.41 -7.21
CA LEU A 264 -2.30 16.01 -7.54
C LEU A 264 -1.69 15.24 -6.35
N THR A 265 -2.46 14.42 -5.67
CA THR A 265 -1.96 13.65 -4.50
C THR A 265 -2.26 12.17 -4.65
N VAL A 266 -1.90 11.37 -3.65
CA VAL A 266 -2.27 9.95 -3.54
C VAL A 266 -3.17 9.80 -2.34
N ALA A 267 -4.39 9.30 -2.57
CA ALA A 267 -5.34 9.06 -1.51
C ALA A 267 -5.40 7.58 -1.17
N ARG A 268 -5.46 7.28 0.13
CA ARG A 268 -5.40 5.94 0.68
C ARG A 268 -6.57 5.69 1.61
N GLN A 269 -7.10 4.48 1.55
CA GLN A 269 -8.08 4.02 2.53
C GLN A 269 -7.90 2.54 2.76
N ILE A 270 -8.19 2.11 3.99
CA ILE A 270 -8.30 0.70 4.33
C ILE A 270 -9.67 0.36 4.91
N LEU A 271 -10.07 -0.90 4.74
CA LEU A 271 -11.25 -1.50 5.30
C LEU A 271 -10.85 -2.87 5.86
N PHE A 272 -11.24 -3.13 7.10
CA PHE A 272 -11.10 -4.46 7.69
C PHE A 272 -12.42 -5.19 7.54
N ALA A 273 -12.37 -6.38 6.96
CA ALA A 273 -13.48 -7.30 6.87
C ALA A 273 -13.17 -8.55 7.67
N THR A 274 -14.13 -9.02 8.43
CA THR A 274 -13.97 -10.03 9.49
C THR A 274 -14.84 -11.24 9.23
N VAL A 275 -14.48 -12.38 9.80
CA VAL A 275 -15.37 -13.53 9.88
C VAL A 275 -16.27 -13.34 11.10
N ASP A 276 -17.60 -13.20 10.91
CA ASP A 276 -18.56 -12.78 11.96
C ASP A 276 -18.44 -13.58 13.28
N THR A 277 -18.13 -14.87 13.20
CA THR A 277 -18.04 -15.75 14.37
C THR A 277 -16.78 -15.57 15.22
N GLN A 278 -15.77 -14.84 14.74
CA GLN A 278 -14.51 -14.62 15.44
C GLN A 278 -14.43 -13.26 16.14
N ILE A 279 -15.13 -12.23 15.64
CA ILE A 279 -15.13 -10.89 16.26
C ILE A 279 -15.63 -10.97 17.69
N GLU A 280 -16.69 -11.72 17.96
CA GLU A 280 -17.23 -11.79 19.33
C GLU A 280 -16.21 -12.35 20.33
N ARG A 281 -15.32 -13.25 19.89
CA ARG A 281 -14.30 -13.87 20.74
C ARG A 281 -13.04 -13.01 20.88
N ASP A 282 -12.59 -12.39 19.78
CA ASP A 282 -11.31 -11.70 19.69
C ASP A 282 -11.45 -10.18 19.47
N SER A 283 -12.64 -9.62 19.73
CA SER A 283 -13.01 -8.22 19.45
C SER A 283 -11.99 -7.23 19.98
N ALA A 284 -11.59 -7.34 21.25
CA ALA A 284 -10.64 -6.42 21.87
C ALA A 284 -9.29 -6.41 21.15
N TYR A 285 -8.76 -7.59 20.80
CA TYR A 285 -7.49 -7.71 20.07
C TYR A 285 -7.62 -7.11 18.66
N PHE A 286 -8.67 -7.50 17.94
CA PHE A 286 -8.96 -6.99 16.60
C PHE A 286 -9.11 -5.46 16.60
N TYR A 287 -9.93 -4.89 17.49
CA TYR A 287 -10.14 -3.44 17.55
C TYR A 287 -8.88 -2.66 17.94
N ARG A 288 -8.01 -3.24 18.78
CA ARG A 288 -6.70 -2.64 19.09
C ARG A 288 -5.83 -2.57 17.84
N ILE A 289 -5.56 -3.71 17.20
CA ILE A 289 -4.71 -3.80 16.00
C ILE A 289 -5.23 -2.89 14.88
N THR A 290 -6.53 -2.98 14.59
CA THR A 290 -7.16 -2.20 13.52
C THR A 290 -7.24 -0.71 13.85
N GLY A 291 -7.40 -0.35 15.13
CA GLY A 291 -7.39 1.03 15.59
C GLY A 291 -6.03 1.69 15.43
N ASP A 292 -4.95 1.00 15.80
CA ASP A 292 -3.58 1.52 15.64
C ASP A 292 -3.21 1.65 14.17
N LEU A 293 -3.58 0.66 13.35
CA LEU A 293 -3.33 0.70 11.92
C LEU A 293 -4.16 1.80 11.21
N LYS A 294 -5.41 2.04 11.64
CA LYS A 294 -6.19 3.20 11.15
C LYS A 294 -5.49 4.51 11.48
N LYS A 295 -5.03 4.70 12.71
CA LYS A 295 -4.31 5.92 13.10
C LYS A 295 -3.02 6.14 12.31
N SER A 296 -2.32 5.07 11.90
CA SER A 296 -1.09 5.20 11.10
C SER A 296 -1.33 5.42 9.60
N ILE A 297 -2.57 5.23 9.14
CA ILE A 297 -3.00 5.46 7.75
C ILE A 297 -3.81 6.76 7.62
N GLU A 298 -4.59 7.12 8.64
CA GLU A 298 -5.37 8.36 8.73
C GLU A 298 -4.43 9.54 9.07
N GLY A 299 -3.59 9.87 8.09
CA GLY A 299 -2.84 11.14 7.98
C GLY A 299 -3.19 11.88 6.69
N ILE A 300 -4.43 11.71 6.21
CA ILE A 300 -4.97 12.45 5.07
C ILE A 300 -4.94 13.92 5.40
#